data_AF-A0A284VP52-F1
#
_entry.id   AF-A0A284VP52-F1
#
_cell.length_a   1.000
_cell.length_b   1.000
_cell.length_c   1.000
_cell.angle_alpha   90.00
_cell.angle_beta   90.00
_cell.angle_gamma   90.00
#
_symmetry.space_group_name_H-M   'P 1'
#
loop_
_entity.id
_entity.type
_entity.pdbx_description
1 polymer ?
#
loop_
_entity_poly.entity_id
_entity_poly.type
_entity_poly.pdbx_seq_one_letter_code
_entity_poly.pdbx_strand_id
1 'polypeptide(L)' 'MEALHGVSIALLTIWDMVKSAEKDDTDNYPVTWIDNLQILEKTKEARIDAKK' A
#
# COMPACT_ATOMS: atom_id res chain seq x y z
N MET A 1 0.72 9.50 -6.96
CA MET A 1 1.45 9.04 -5.76
C MET A 1 0.50 8.53 -4.69
N GLU A 2 -0.68 9.13 -4.62
CA GLU A 2 -1.83 8.85 -3.77
C GLU A 2 -2.23 7.37 -3.81
N ALA A 3 -2.22 6.73 -4.98
CA ALA A 3 -2.53 5.29 -5.09
C ALA A 3 -1.55 4.41 -4.29
N LEU A 4 -0.23 4.63 -4.46
CA LEU A 4 0.78 3.89 -3.70
C LEU A 4 0.66 4.18 -2.21
N HIS A 5 0.47 5.46 -1.85
CA HIS A 5 0.31 5.87 -0.46
C HIS A 5 -0.91 5.21 0.21
N GLY A 6 -2.05 5.17 -0.48
CA GLY A 6 -3.26 4.53 0.01
C GLY A 6 -3.08 3.03 0.23
N VAL A 7 -2.44 2.33 -0.71
CA VAL A 7 -2.16 0.90 -0.56
C VAL A 7 -1.16 0.65 0.58
N SER A 8 -0.11 1.45 0.70
CA SER A 8 0.84 1.36 1.82
C SER A 8 0.15 1.52 3.17
N ILE A 9 -0.72 2.52 3.32
CA ILE A 9 -1.47 2.72 4.57
C ILE A 9 -2.39 1.53 4.83
N ALA A 10 -3.14 1.06 3.83
CA ALA A 10 -4.07 -0.06 4.00
C ALA A 10 -3.34 -1.33 4.48
N LEU A 11 -2.19 -1.66 3.88
CA LEU A 11 -1.38 -2.81 4.28
C LEU A 11 -0.82 -2.67 5.70
N LEU A 12 -0.36 -1.47 6.06
CA LEU A 12 0.10 -1.19 7.44
C LEU A 12 -1.04 -1.26 8.45
N THR A 13 -2.25 -0.81 8.10
CA THR A 13 -3.44 -0.93 8.95
C THR A 13 -3.83 -2.39 9.16
N ILE A 14 -3.78 -3.22 8.10
CA ILE A 14 -4.03 -4.66 8.24
C ILE A 14 -3.02 -5.29 9.21
N TRP A 15 -1.73 -4.96 9.05
CA TRP A 15 -0.70 -5.45 9.96
C TRP A 15 -0.97 -5.02 11.41
N ASP A 16 -1.37 -3.77 11.65
CA ASP A 16 -1.71 -3.29 13.00
C ASP A 16 -2.83 -4.12 13.66
N MET A 17 -3.78 -4.62 12.88
CA MET A 17 -4.89 -5.45 13.35
C MET A 17 -4.49 -6.90 13.65
N VAL A 18 -3.48 -7.46 12.95
CA VAL A 18 -3.06 -8.87 13.11
C VAL A 18 -1.75 -9.03 13.86
N LYS A 19 -1.10 -7.93 14.27
CA LYS A 19 0.23 -7.93 14.90
C LYS A 19 0.38 -8.87 16.09
N SER A 20 -0.68 -9.08 16.88
CA SER A 20 -0.61 -9.97 18.04
C SER A 20 -0.55 -11.45 17.67
N ALA A 21 -1.09 -11.84 16.52
CA ALA A 21 -1.06 -13.22 16.03
C ALA A 21 0.25 -13.53 15.26
N GLU A 22 0.85 -12.51 14.65
CA GLU A 22 2.07 -12.62 13.85
C GLU A 22 3.36 -12.54 14.69
N LYS A 23 3.27 -12.05 15.93
CA LYS A 23 4.39 -11.92 16.84
C LYS A 23 4.86 -13.29 17.34
N ASP A 24 6.17 -13.46 17.42
CA ASP A 24 6.79 -14.60 18.10
C ASP A 24 7.05 -14.30 19.59
N ASP A 25 7.58 -15.30 20.30
CA ASP A 25 7.94 -15.21 21.73
C ASP A 25 9.00 -14.13 22.03
N THR A 26 9.67 -13.61 20.99
CA THR A 26 10.68 -12.55 21.10
C THR A 26 10.14 -11.16 20.75
N ASP A 27 8.82 -11.03 20.57
CA ASP A 27 8.11 -9.82 20.15
C ASP A 27 8.49 -9.32 18.74
N ASN A 28 9.06 -10.21 17.91
CA ASN A 28 9.44 -9.92 16.52
C ASN A 28 8.42 -10.48 15.52
N TYR A 29 8.54 -10.07 14.26
CA TYR A 29 7.74 -10.55 13.13
C TYR A 29 8.61 -11.41 12.20
N PRO A 30 8.75 -12.72 12.45
CA PRO A 30 9.72 -13.56 11.74
C PRO A 30 9.33 -13.87 10.28
N VAL A 31 8.04 -13.83 9.96
CA VAL A 31 7.49 -14.23 8.65
C VAL A 31 6.68 -13.15 7.95
N THR A 32 6.39 -12.04 8.63
CA THR A 32 5.52 -10.99 8.11
C THR A 32 6.34 -9.95 7.36
N TRP A 33 6.01 -9.69 6.10
CA TRP A 33 6.58 -8.58 5.33
C TRP A 33 5.58 -8.09 4.27
N ILE A 34 5.76 -6.84 3.83
CA ILE A 34 5.01 -6.27 2.71
C ILE A 34 5.97 -6.19 1.52
N ASP A 35 5.61 -6.79 0.39
CA ASP A 35 6.40 -6.78 -0.84
C ASP A 35 5.56 -6.40 -2.08
N ASN A 36 6.20 -6.37 -3.26
CA ASN A 36 5.56 -6.23 -4.57
C ASN A 36 4.62 -5.02 -4.76
N LEU A 37 4.88 -3.91 -4.04
CA LEU A 37 4.11 -2.68 -4.20
C LEU A 37 4.52 -1.96 -5.50
N GLN A 38 3.65 -2.00 -6.51
CA GLN A 38 3.92 -1.41 -7.83
C GLN A 38 2.68 -0.78 -8.45
N ILE A 39 2.90 0.17 -9.35
CA ILE A 39 1.84 0.79 -10.15
C ILE A 39 1.58 -0.08 -11.37
N LEU A 40 0.40 -0.68 -11.47
CA LEU A 40 0.00 -1.51 -12.61
C LEU A 40 -0.42 -0.68 -13.82
N GLU A 41 -1.16 0.41 -13.58
CA GLU A 41 -1.66 1.29 -14.62
C GLU A 41 -1.67 2.74 -14.11
N LYS A 42 -1.37 3.67 -15.01
CA LYS A 42 -1.51 5.11 -14.76
C LYS A 42 -2.03 5.78 -16.03
N THR A 43 -3.30 6.12 -16.03
CA THR A 43 -3.93 6.84 -17.15
C THR A 43 -3.82 8.33 -16.92
N LYS A 44 -3.36 9.05 -17.96
CA LYS A 44 -3.36 10.51 -18.00
C LYS A 44 -4.42 10.92 -19.01
N GLU A 45 -5.52 11.49 -18.55
CA GLU A 45 -6.45 12.16 -19.46
C GLU A 45 -5.77 13.43 -19.99
N ALA A 46 -5.62 13.51 -21.31
CA ALA A 46 -5.19 14.73 -21.97
C ALA A 46 -6.35 15.72 -21.90
N ARG A 47 -6.16 16.81 -21.15
CA ARG A 47 -7.09 17.94 -21.12
C ARG A 47 -7.20 18.47 -22.56
N ILE A 48 -8.35 18.26 -23.21
CA ILE A 48 -8.65 18.98 -24.45
C ILE A 48 -8.98 20.40 -24.00
N ASP A 49 -7.96 21.27 -24.03
CA ASP A 49 -8.17 22.69 -23.84
C ASP A 49 -9.07 23.17 -24.98
N ALA A 50 -10.36 23.30 -24.67
CA ALA A 50 -11.35 23.88 -25.55
C ALA A 50 -10.95 25.33 -25.81
N LYS A 51 -10.23 25.56 -26.92
CA LYS A 51 -10.19 26.86 -27.57
C LYS A 51 -11.62 27.25 -27.92
N LYS A 52 -12.16 28.21 -27.18
CA LYS A 52 -13.29 29.03 -27.61
C LYS A 52 -13.05 30.47 -27.17
#